data_AF-A0A073JY59-F1
#
_entry.id   AF-A0A073JY59-F1
#
_cell.length_a   1.000
_cell.length_b   1.000
_cell.length_c   1.000
_cell.angle_alpha   90.00
_cell.angle_beta   90.00
_cell.angle_gamma   90.00
#
_symmetry.space_group_name_H-M   'P 1'
#
loop_
_entity.id
_entity.type
_entity.pdbx_description
1 polymer ?
#
loop_
_entity_poly.entity_id
_entity_poly.type
_entity_poly.pdbx_seq_one_letter_code
_entity_poly.pdbx_strand_id
1 'polypeptide(L)'
;MEQFKFEVRNMGIHFYIPIVICFAVLIVLITLPQETYILQQFVVIQTFIIPLSAWCTAFLVYELYHHHAEEVLIKLYSKKLIQNYIKVITIFLLIITILSTVLGVKSEALHPMNLGLLLVSQTLIFSSISLFLAVYFKNVETSLMLVIMYVATELITMGELMPWPHLFYFNPNVQLEDVLAYGIVSIVSSVIFIMASHSVVKTVERSVI
;
A
#
# COMPACT_ATOMS: atom_id res chain seq x y z
N MET A 1 17.68 -9.59 12.62
CA MET A 1 16.43 -10.04 13.27
C MET A 1 16.03 -9.09 14.41
N GLU A 2 16.95 -8.66 15.28
CA GLU A 2 16.65 -7.75 16.40
C GLU A 2 16.10 -6.39 15.98
N GLN A 3 16.61 -5.80 14.90
CA GLN A 3 16.15 -4.50 14.43
C GLN A 3 14.71 -4.53 13.89
N PHE A 4 14.31 -5.59 13.21
CA PHE A 4 12.92 -5.74 12.75
C PHE A 4 11.97 -5.94 13.93
N LYS A 5 12.40 -6.70 14.95
CA LYS A 5 11.65 -6.85 16.19
C LYS A 5 11.47 -5.51 16.92
N PHE A 6 12.48 -4.63 16.88
CA PHE A 6 12.37 -3.27 17.38
C PHE A 6 11.36 -2.43 16.59
N GLU A 7 11.44 -2.45 15.25
CA GLU A 7 10.50 -1.74 14.35
C GLU A 7 9.04 -2.18 14.58
N VAL A 8 8.78 -3.49 14.65
CA VAL A 8 7.45 -4.04 14.93
C VAL A 8 6.98 -3.65 16.33
N ARG A 9 7.88 -3.69 17.33
CA ARG A 9 7.54 -3.28 18.71
C ARG A 9 7.16 -1.80 18.79
N ASN A 10 7.85 -0.96 18.02
CA ASN A 10 7.61 0.49 17.96
C ASN A 10 6.30 0.84 17.27
N MET A 11 5.98 0.17 16.16
CA MET A 11 4.67 0.31 15.51
C MET A 11 3.54 -0.24 16.39
N GLY A 12 3.84 -1.15 17.32
CA GLY A 12 2.91 -1.71 18.29
C GLY A 12 1.72 -2.39 17.62
N ILE A 13 0.51 -2.07 18.08
CA ILE A 13 -0.72 -2.66 17.54
C ILE A 13 -0.99 -2.26 16.08
N HIS A 14 -0.49 -1.10 15.63
CA HIS A 14 -0.73 -0.58 14.28
C HIS A 14 -0.10 -1.45 13.18
N PHE A 15 0.94 -2.23 13.51
CA PHE A 15 1.52 -3.20 12.59
C PHE A 15 0.62 -4.43 12.36
N TYR A 16 -0.10 -4.88 13.39
CA TYR A 16 -0.90 -6.10 13.33
C TYR A 16 -2.29 -5.87 12.73
N ILE A 17 -2.85 -4.67 12.84
CA ILE A 17 -4.20 -4.35 12.34
C ILE A 17 -4.37 -4.71 10.85
N PRO A 18 -3.50 -4.24 9.92
CA PRO A 18 -3.58 -4.62 8.51
C PRO A 18 -3.56 -6.13 8.28
N ILE A 19 -2.71 -6.85 8.99
CA ILE A 19 -2.56 -8.30 8.85
C ILE A 19 -3.86 -9.02 9.27
N VAL A 20 -4.44 -8.63 10.40
CA VAL A 20 -5.70 -9.20 10.90
C VAL A 20 -6.85 -8.94 9.93
N ILE A 21 -6.95 -7.72 9.37
CA ILE A 21 -7.98 -7.39 8.38
C ILE A 21 -7.81 -8.22 7.11
N CYS A 22 -6.57 -8.39 6.62
CA CYS A 22 -6.30 -9.24 5.46
C CYS A 22 -6.72 -10.70 5.70
N PHE A 23 -6.48 -11.25 6.90
CA PHE A 23 -6.95 -12.58 7.26
C PHE A 23 -8.48 -12.68 7.31
N ALA A 24 -9.16 -11.67 7.84
CA ALA A 24 -10.63 -11.62 7.83
C ALA A 24 -11.18 -11.62 6.40
N VAL A 25 -10.61 -10.81 5.51
CA VAL A 25 -11.00 -10.79 4.09
C VAL A 25 -10.70 -12.13 3.41
N LEU A 26 -9.57 -12.77 3.71
CA LEU A 26 -9.25 -14.09 3.17
C LEU A 26 -10.33 -15.14 3.54
N ILE A 27 -10.80 -15.14 4.79
CA ILE A 27 -11.88 -16.03 5.23
C ILE A 27 -13.16 -15.76 4.45
N VAL A 28 -13.52 -14.48 4.26
CA VAL A 28 -14.68 -14.07 3.47
C VAL A 28 -14.56 -14.52 2.01
N LEU A 29 -13.39 -14.37 1.38
CA LEU A 29 -13.14 -14.82 0.02
C LEU A 29 -13.30 -16.33 -0.15
N ILE A 30 -12.87 -17.12 0.83
CA ILE A 30 -12.97 -18.57 0.78
C ILE A 30 -14.44 -19.01 0.95
N THR A 31 -15.16 -18.40 1.89
CA THR A 31 -16.51 -18.83 2.30
C THR A 31 -17.63 -18.36 1.38
N LEU A 32 -17.51 -17.18 0.75
CA LEU A 32 -18.58 -16.64 -0.10
C LEU A 32 -18.60 -17.29 -1.51
N PRO A 33 -19.81 -17.58 -2.05
CA PRO A 33 -19.99 -18.04 -3.43
C PRO A 33 -19.57 -16.96 -4.43
N GLN A 34 -18.83 -17.34 -5.48
CA GLN A 34 -18.29 -16.34 -6.41
C GLN A 34 -19.26 -15.91 -7.50
N GLU A 35 -20.13 -16.81 -7.96
CA GLU A 35 -21.09 -16.52 -9.03
C GLU A 35 -21.96 -15.30 -8.70
N THR A 36 -22.17 -15.02 -7.41
CA THR A 36 -22.96 -13.89 -6.93
C THR A 36 -22.13 -12.67 -6.54
N TYR A 37 -20.90 -12.86 -6.04
CA TYR A 37 -20.17 -11.81 -5.32
C TYR A 37 -18.80 -11.45 -5.91
N ILE A 38 -18.45 -11.93 -7.11
CA ILE A 38 -17.11 -11.74 -7.67
C ILE A 38 -16.70 -10.27 -7.82
N LEU A 39 -17.60 -9.42 -8.31
CA LEU A 39 -17.32 -7.99 -8.47
C LEU A 39 -17.05 -7.35 -7.11
N GLN A 40 -17.90 -7.64 -6.12
CA GLN A 40 -17.77 -7.11 -4.77
C GLN A 40 -16.47 -7.57 -4.12
N GLN A 41 -16.09 -8.84 -4.28
CA GLN A 41 -14.83 -9.38 -3.77
C GLN A 41 -13.62 -8.69 -4.42
N PHE A 42 -13.66 -8.49 -5.73
CA PHE A 42 -12.61 -7.81 -6.49
C PHE A 42 -12.46 -6.33 -6.06
N VAL A 43 -13.57 -5.62 -5.92
CA VAL A 43 -13.60 -4.22 -5.46
C VAL A 43 -13.13 -4.09 -4.01
N VAL A 44 -13.52 -4.99 -3.12
CA VAL A 44 -13.11 -4.98 -1.71
C VAL A 44 -11.60 -5.18 -1.56
N ILE A 45 -10.99 -6.08 -2.33
CA ILE A 45 -9.53 -6.24 -2.30
C ILE A 45 -8.87 -4.93 -2.71
N GLN A 46 -9.30 -4.35 -3.84
CA GLN A 46 -8.68 -3.12 -4.34
C GLN A 46 -8.86 -1.93 -3.41
N THR A 47 -10.07 -1.70 -2.90
CA THR A 47 -10.39 -0.47 -2.16
C THR A 47 -10.20 -0.60 -0.65
N PHE A 48 -10.11 -1.81 -0.11
CA PHE A 48 -9.94 -2.02 1.33
C PHE A 48 -8.59 -2.63 1.68
N ILE A 49 -8.11 -3.62 0.92
CA ILE A 49 -6.84 -4.28 1.24
C ILE A 49 -5.64 -3.49 0.74
N ILE A 50 -5.68 -2.96 -0.48
CA ILE A 50 -4.53 -2.23 -1.03
C ILE A 50 -4.17 -1.00 -0.22
N PRO A 51 -5.12 -0.13 0.22
CA PRO A 51 -4.78 1.05 1.02
C PRO A 51 -4.19 0.70 2.41
N LEU A 52 -4.32 -0.53 2.88
CA LEU A 52 -3.62 -0.96 4.09
C LEU A 52 -2.10 -1.09 3.88
N SER A 53 -1.63 -1.19 2.63
CA SER A 53 -0.19 -1.08 2.33
C SER A 53 0.32 0.32 2.64
N ALA A 54 -0.47 1.36 2.32
CA ALA A 54 -0.21 2.75 2.68
C ALA A 54 -0.19 2.95 4.20
N TRP A 55 -1.13 2.32 4.92
CA TRP A 55 -1.11 2.28 6.39
C TRP A 55 0.25 1.79 6.92
N CYS A 56 0.66 0.59 6.50
CA CYS A 56 1.90 -0.01 6.96
C CYS A 56 3.13 0.85 6.68
N THR A 57 3.20 1.50 5.51
CA THR A 57 4.37 2.31 5.15
C THR A 57 4.37 3.71 5.75
N ALA A 58 3.21 4.35 5.94
CA ALA A 58 3.12 5.61 6.66
C ALA A 58 3.58 5.45 8.11
N PHE A 59 3.16 4.36 8.77
CA PHE A 59 3.54 4.09 10.16
C PHE A 59 5.03 3.77 10.35
N LEU A 60 5.81 3.54 9.28
CA LEU A 60 7.26 3.38 9.41
C LEU A 60 7.88 4.62 10.07
N VAL A 61 7.42 5.81 9.69
CA VAL A 61 7.93 7.10 10.17
C VAL A 61 7.12 7.68 11.32
N TYR A 62 6.23 6.89 11.93
CA TYR A 62 5.34 7.36 12.99
C TYR A 62 6.08 7.92 14.19
N GLU A 63 7.04 7.18 14.75
CA GLU A 63 7.78 7.66 15.92
C GLU A 63 8.65 8.88 15.65
N LEU A 64 9.13 9.02 14.42
CA LEU A 64 9.94 10.16 14.01
C LEU A 64 9.14 11.46 14.19
N TYR A 65 7.87 11.45 13.78
CA TYR A 65 7.03 12.66 13.75
C TYR A 65 6.11 12.80 14.98
N HIS A 66 5.57 11.70 15.51
CA HIS A 66 4.60 11.76 16.61
C HIS A 66 5.25 12.17 17.93
N HIS A 67 6.44 11.63 18.24
CA HIS A 67 7.15 11.95 19.49
C HIS A 67 8.10 13.15 19.37
N HIS A 68 8.07 13.87 18.24
CA HIS A 68 8.98 14.98 17.95
C HIS A 68 10.47 14.61 18.14
N ALA A 69 10.79 13.32 18.01
CA ALA A 69 12.12 12.77 18.23
C ALA A 69 13.00 12.92 16.98
N GLU A 70 12.69 13.89 16.11
CA GLU A 70 13.39 14.19 14.86
C GLU A 70 14.90 14.35 15.11
N GLU A 71 15.28 15.09 16.15
CA GLU A 71 16.68 15.40 16.48
C GLU A 71 17.55 14.16 16.72
N VAL A 72 16.96 13.07 17.22
CA VAL A 72 17.68 11.84 17.58
C VAL A 72 17.51 10.76 16.51
N LEU A 73 16.27 10.59 16.01
CA LEU A 73 15.91 9.46 15.16
C LEU A 73 16.16 9.72 13.67
N ILE A 74 16.24 10.97 13.21
CA ILE A 74 16.34 11.28 11.78
C ILE A 74 17.56 10.62 11.12
N LYS A 75 18.69 10.52 11.83
CA LYS A 75 19.92 9.86 11.34
C LYS A 75 19.73 8.36 11.11
N LEU A 76 18.95 7.70 11.97
CA LEU A 76 18.64 6.27 11.84
C LEU A 76 17.70 6.04 10.66
N TYR A 77 16.64 6.87 10.56
CA TYR A 77 15.64 6.78 9.50
C TYR A 77 16.22 7.09 8.13
N SER A 78 16.99 8.16 7.97
CA SER A 78 17.66 8.53 6.71
C SER A 78 18.48 7.38 6.10
N LYS A 79 19.23 6.65 6.94
CA LYS A 79 20.09 5.55 6.49
C LYS A 79 19.33 4.26 6.16
N LYS A 80 18.20 4.01 6.80
CA LYS A 80 17.52 2.69 6.77
C LYS A 80 16.11 2.73 6.18
N LEU A 81 15.60 3.90 5.77
CA LEU A 81 14.25 4.09 5.25
C LEU A 81 13.90 3.07 4.15
N ILE A 82 14.75 2.99 3.12
CA ILE A 82 14.53 2.10 1.97
C ILE A 82 14.54 0.63 2.42
N GLN A 83 15.47 0.24 3.29
CA GLN A 83 15.55 -1.12 3.80
C GLN A 83 14.28 -1.50 4.59
N ASN A 84 13.78 -0.58 5.41
CA ASN A 84 12.58 -0.81 6.23
C ASN A 84 11.31 -0.83 5.37
N TYR A 85 11.23 0.04 4.37
CA TYR A 85 10.20 -0.01 3.34
C TYR A 85 10.16 -1.38 2.65
N ILE A 86 11.31 -1.87 2.18
CA ILE A 86 11.41 -3.17 1.51
C ILE A 86 10.91 -4.31 2.40
N LYS A 87 11.30 -4.35 3.68
CA LYS A 87 10.84 -5.40 4.61
C LYS A 87 9.31 -5.40 4.76
N VAL A 88 8.72 -4.22 4.98
CA VAL A 88 7.27 -4.09 5.21
C VAL A 88 6.50 -4.41 3.94
N ILE A 89 6.93 -3.89 2.78
CA ILE A 89 6.24 -4.12 1.53
C ILE A 89 6.34 -5.60 1.10
N THR A 90 7.45 -6.29 1.35
CA THR A 90 7.58 -7.73 1.04
C THR A 90 6.52 -8.56 1.78
N ILE A 91 6.22 -8.24 3.05
CA ILE A 91 5.16 -8.93 3.80
C ILE A 91 3.81 -8.69 3.12
N PHE A 92 3.53 -7.44 2.72
CA PHE A 92 2.28 -7.09 2.06
C PHE A 92 2.13 -7.75 0.68
N LEU A 93 3.20 -7.79 -0.10
CA LEU A 93 3.24 -8.44 -1.41
C LEU A 93 2.97 -9.95 -1.29
N LEU A 94 3.47 -10.60 -0.24
CA LEU A 94 3.16 -12.01 0.02
C LEU A 94 1.66 -12.20 0.30
N ILE A 95 1.06 -11.34 1.13
CA ILE A 95 -0.38 -11.37 1.43
C ILE A 95 -1.21 -11.17 0.16
N ILE A 96 -0.86 -10.17 -0.66
CA ILE A 96 -1.55 -9.86 -1.92
C ILE A 96 -1.46 -11.02 -2.91
N THR A 97 -0.30 -11.68 -2.99
CA THR A 97 -0.12 -12.86 -3.86
C THR A 97 -1.01 -14.03 -3.42
N ILE A 98 -1.19 -14.23 -2.11
CA ILE A 98 -2.13 -15.23 -1.58
C ILE A 98 -3.57 -14.84 -1.93
N LEU A 99 -3.97 -13.59 -1.72
CA LEU A 99 -5.32 -13.14 -2.05
C LEU A 99 -5.62 -13.23 -3.55
N SER A 100 -4.66 -12.86 -4.41
CA SER A 100 -4.82 -12.91 -5.87
C SER A 100 -4.95 -14.35 -6.38
N THR A 101 -4.17 -15.27 -5.82
CA THR A 101 -4.27 -16.70 -6.18
C THR A 101 -5.59 -17.32 -5.73
N VAL A 102 -6.05 -17.02 -4.51
CA VAL A 102 -7.35 -17.52 -4.01
C VAL A 102 -8.50 -16.98 -4.84
N LEU A 103 -8.53 -15.68 -5.15
CA LEU A 103 -9.60 -15.10 -5.96
C LEU A 103 -9.55 -15.62 -7.41
N GLY A 104 -8.36 -15.70 -8.00
CA GLY A 104 -8.20 -16.11 -9.39
C GLY A 104 -8.39 -17.61 -9.66
N VAL A 105 -8.07 -18.50 -8.71
CA VAL A 105 -8.35 -19.94 -8.87
C VAL A 105 -9.84 -20.22 -8.84
N LYS A 106 -10.60 -19.45 -8.06
CA LYS A 106 -12.04 -19.65 -7.93
C LYS A 106 -12.83 -19.09 -9.13
N SER A 107 -12.23 -18.20 -9.94
CA SER A 107 -12.90 -17.51 -11.05
C SER A 107 -12.15 -17.60 -12.38
N GLU A 108 -12.80 -18.16 -13.40
CA GLU A 108 -12.27 -18.21 -14.77
C GLU A 108 -12.07 -16.82 -15.40
N ALA A 109 -12.87 -15.83 -15.01
CA ALA A 109 -12.77 -14.46 -15.53
C ALA A 109 -11.53 -13.69 -15.02
N LEU A 110 -10.94 -14.14 -13.90
CA LEU A 110 -9.86 -13.44 -13.21
C LEU A 110 -8.61 -14.30 -13.21
N HIS A 111 -7.85 -14.27 -14.30
CA HIS A 111 -6.62 -15.05 -14.37
C HIS A 111 -5.65 -14.66 -13.23
N PRO A 112 -5.19 -15.60 -12.37
CA PRO A 112 -4.43 -15.29 -11.16
C PRO A 112 -3.19 -14.43 -11.40
N MET A 113 -2.52 -14.64 -12.54
CA MET A 113 -1.32 -13.89 -12.92
C MET A 113 -1.62 -12.42 -13.24
N ASN A 114 -2.69 -12.15 -14.00
CA ASN A 114 -3.06 -10.79 -14.39
C ASN A 114 -3.54 -10.02 -13.16
N LEU A 115 -4.38 -10.67 -12.36
CA LEU A 115 -4.85 -10.13 -11.08
C LEU A 115 -3.68 -9.85 -10.13
N GLY A 116 -2.73 -10.79 -10.01
CA GLY A 116 -1.54 -10.62 -9.19
C GLY A 116 -0.71 -9.41 -9.63
N LEU A 117 -0.45 -9.26 -10.93
CA LEU A 117 0.32 -8.12 -11.44
C LEU A 117 -0.39 -6.79 -11.13
N LEU A 118 -1.69 -6.71 -11.40
CA LEU A 118 -2.50 -5.52 -11.09
C LEU A 118 -2.42 -5.15 -9.60
N LEU A 119 -2.73 -6.09 -8.71
CA LEU A 119 -2.78 -5.82 -7.27
C LEU A 119 -1.40 -5.49 -6.70
N VAL A 120 -0.33 -6.13 -7.19
CA VAL A 120 1.05 -5.82 -6.82
C VAL A 120 1.40 -4.39 -7.22
N SER A 121 1.10 -4.00 -8.45
CA SER A 121 1.36 -2.65 -8.96
C SER A 121 0.63 -1.58 -8.16
N GLN A 122 -0.65 -1.80 -7.86
CA GLN A 122 -1.44 -0.94 -6.99
C GLN A 122 -0.87 -0.86 -5.57
N THR A 123 -0.45 -2.00 -5.01
CA THR A 123 0.16 -2.07 -3.67
C THR A 123 1.42 -1.21 -3.59
N LEU A 124 2.29 -1.27 -4.61
CA LEU A 124 3.53 -0.50 -4.67
C LEU A 124 3.28 1.02 -4.76
N ILE A 125 2.31 1.45 -5.57
CA ILE A 125 2.05 2.89 -5.74
C ILE A 125 1.43 3.49 -4.47
N PHE A 126 0.48 2.81 -3.85
CA PHE A 126 -0.13 3.26 -2.59
C PHE A 126 0.86 3.27 -1.43
N SER A 127 1.71 2.25 -1.32
CA SER A 127 2.69 2.18 -0.25
C SER A 127 3.77 3.26 -0.38
N SER A 128 4.22 3.54 -1.61
CA SER A 128 5.26 4.54 -1.88
C SER A 128 4.74 5.98 -1.76
N ILE A 129 3.54 6.27 -2.29
CA ILE A 129 2.93 7.61 -2.17
C ILE A 129 2.63 7.94 -0.72
N SER A 130 2.12 6.99 0.06
CA SER A 130 1.80 7.24 1.47
C SER A 130 3.04 7.49 2.32
N LEU A 131 4.13 6.76 2.06
CA LEU A 131 5.41 7.06 2.70
C LEU A 131 5.90 8.47 2.34
N PHE A 132 5.81 8.85 1.06
CA PHE A 132 6.20 10.17 0.60
C PHE A 132 5.39 11.27 1.28
N LEU A 133 4.06 11.15 1.30
CA LEU A 133 3.18 12.12 1.95
C LEU A 133 3.45 12.21 3.46
N ALA A 134 3.67 11.07 4.13
CA ALA A 134 3.96 11.05 5.57
C ALA A 134 5.27 11.78 5.89
N VAL A 135 6.29 11.59 5.06
CA VAL A 135 7.57 12.27 5.19
C VAL A 135 7.47 13.76 4.84
N TYR A 136 6.77 14.08 3.75
CA TYR A 136 6.66 15.44 3.23
C TYR A 136 5.87 16.36 4.19
N PHE A 137 4.73 15.88 4.68
CA PHE A 137 3.91 16.63 5.65
C PHE A 137 4.41 16.48 7.09
N LYS A 138 5.40 15.63 7.34
CA LYS A 138 5.87 15.25 8.68
C LYS A 138 4.70 14.83 9.58
N ASN A 139 3.72 14.13 9.01
CA ASN A 139 2.49 13.78 9.70
C ASN A 139 1.88 12.51 9.06
N VAL A 140 1.74 11.45 9.87
CA VAL A 140 1.24 10.15 9.42
C VAL A 140 -0.26 10.21 9.18
N GLU A 141 -1.00 10.90 10.05
CA GLU A 141 -2.45 11.05 9.99
C GLU A 141 -2.87 11.77 8.71
N THR A 142 -2.20 12.86 8.34
CA THR A 142 -2.43 13.62 7.11
C THR A 142 -2.19 12.75 5.87
N SER A 143 -1.12 11.96 5.86
CA SER A 143 -0.84 11.03 4.75
C SER A 143 -1.97 10.03 4.55
N LEU A 144 -2.41 9.39 5.64
CA LEU A 144 -3.48 8.39 5.59
C LEU A 144 -4.81 9.00 5.21
N MET A 145 -5.13 10.21 5.71
CA MET A 145 -6.34 10.92 5.34
C MET A 145 -6.39 11.21 3.83
N LEU A 146 -5.29 11.63 3.22
CA LEU A 146 -5.22 11.86 1.78
C LEU A 146 -5.42 10.57 0.97
N VAL A 147 -4.80 9.46 1.41
CA VAL A 147 -5.01 8.15 0.77
C VAL A 147 -6.46 7.70 0.90
N ILE A 148 -7.06 7.81 2.08
CA ILE A 148 -8.47 7.44 2.33
C ILE A 148 -9.40 8.30 1.49
N MET A 149 -9.17 9.61 1.41
CA MET A 149 -9.96 10.50 0.56
C MET A 149 -9.89 10.12 -0.91
N TYR A 150 -8.69 9.81 -1.43
CA TYR A 150 -8.52 9.34 -2.79
C TYR A 150 -9.32 8.05 -3.03
N VAL A 151 -9.15 7.05 -2.16
CA VAL A 151 -9.82 5.74 -2.29
C VAL A 151 -11.33 5.87 -2.20
N ALA A 152 -11.84 6.63 -1.25
CA ALA A 152 -13.27 6.86 -1.08
C ALA A 152 -13.86 7.56 -2.32
N THR A 153 -13.14 8.54 -2.88
CA THR A 153 -13.60 9.25 -4.07
C THR A 153 -13.65 8.31 -5.28
N GLU A 154 -12.59 7.54 -5.52
CA GLU A 154 -12.56 6.56 -6.61
C GLU A 154 -13.66 5.50 -6.47
N LEU A 155 -13.90 5.00 -5.25
CA LEU A 155 -14.95 4.02 -4.98
C LEU A 155 -16.36 4.58 -5.21
N ILE A 156 -16.63 5.81 -4.75
CA ILE A 156 -17.94 6.46 -4.93
C ILE A 156 -18.21 6.77 -6.39
N THR A 157 -17.16 7.15 -7.13
CA THR A 157 -17.26 7.60 -8.51
C THR A 157 -17.05 6.48 -9.53
N MET A 158 -16.70 5.27 -9.07
CA MET A 158 -16.29 4.13 -9.90
C MET A 158 -15.21 4.49 -10.93
N GLY A 159 -14.38 5.50 -10.62
CA GLY A 159 -13.33 6.00 -11.52
C GLY A 159 -13.84 6.82 -12.71
N GLU A 160 -15.04 7.41 -12.67
CA GLU A 160 -15.58 8.19 -13.81
C GLU A 160 -15.42 9.72 -13.66
N LEU A 161 -15.18 10.22 -12.45
CA LEU A 161 -15.47 11.63 -12.15
C LEU A 161 -14.22 12.51 -12.01
N MET A 162 -13.05 11.94 -11.68
CA MET A 162 -11.82 12.71 -11.49
C MET A 162 -10.92 12.68 -12.72
N PRO A 163 -10.37 13.82 -13.20
CA PRO A 163 -9.40 13.86 -14.30
C PRO A 163 -7.99 13.39 -13.88
N TRP A 164 -7.90 12.67 -12.76
CA TRP A 164 -6.66 12.19 -12.16
C TRP A 164 -6.45 10.75 -12.62
N PRO A 165 -5.21 10.24 -12.63
CA PRO A 165 -4.95 8.87 -13.05
C PRO A 165 -5.68 7.88 -12.13
N HIS A 166 -6.61 7.11 -12.70
CA HIS A 166 -7.36 6.07 -12.00
C HIS A 166 -6.45 4.89 -11.67
N LEU A 167 -6.04 4.79 -10.41
CA LEU A 167 -5.19 3.69 -9.95
C LEU A 167 -5.97 2.38 -9.76
N PHE A 168 -7.30 2.44 -9.61
CA PHE A 168 -8.15 1.27 -9.45
C PHE A 168 -8.77 0.82 -10.78
N TYR A 169 -8.98 -0.48 -10.90
CA TYR A 169 -9.59 -1.09 -12.08
C TYR A 169 -10.89 -1.75 -11.64
N PHE A 170 -12.04 -1.15 -11.90
CA PHE A 170 -13.34 -1.64 -11.41
C PHE A 170 -14.01 -2.68 -12.32
N ASN A 171 -13.38 -3.04 -13.44
CA ASN A 171 -13.90 -4.04 -14.36
C ASN A 171 -13.32 -5.44 -14.03
N PRO A 172 -14.14 -6.49 -13.81
CA PRO A 172 -13.65 -7.82 -13.51
C PRO A 172 -13.06 -8.56 -14.75
N ASN A 173 -13.06 -7.96 -15.93
CA ASN A 173 -12.39 -8.51 -17.12
C ASN A 173 -10.96 -7.98 -17.25
N VAL A 174 -10.03 -8.58 -16.52
CA VAL A 174 -8.65 -8.10 -16.41
C VAL A 174 -7.80 -8.62 -17.57
N GLN A 175 -7.65 -7.80 -18.62
CA GLN A 175 -6.80 -8.11 -19.77
C GLN A 175 -5.32 -7.82 -19.50
N LEU A 176 -4.44 -8.61 -20.10
CA LEU A 176 -2.99 -8.49 -19.86
C LEU A 176 -2.42 -7.14 -20.34
N GLU A 177 -2.89 -6.63 -21.49
CA GLU A 177 -2.39 -5.39 -22.08
C GLU A 177 -2.64 -4.18 -21.17
N ASP A 178 -3.87 -4.05 -20.67
CA ASP A 178 -4.26 -3.01 -19.70
C ASP A 178 -3.37 -3.10 -18.45
N VAL A 179 -3.25 -4.30 -17.90
CA VAL A 179 -2.48 -4.55 -16.66
C VAL A 179 -1.00 -4.23 -16.81
N LEU A 180 -0.40 -4.51 -17.98
CA LEU A 180 1.00 -4.17 -18.23
C LEU A 180 1.22 -2.66 -18.25
N ALA A 181 0.34 -1.90 -18.91
CA ALA A 181 0.43 -0.45 -18.93
C ALA A 181 0.31 0.15 -17.52
N TYR A 182 -0.72 -0.26 -16.77
CA TYR A 182 -0.90 0.12 -15.37
C TYR A 182 0.30 -0.26 -14.51
N GLY A 183 0.84 -1.45 -14.72
CA GLY A 183 1.96 -1.98 -13.97
C GLY A 183 3.24 -1.17 -14.16
N ILE A 184 3.57 -0.82 -15.40
CA ILE A 184 4.75 -0.02 -15.72
C ILE A 184 4.65 1.37 -15.08
N VAL A 185 3.52 2.06 -15.26
CA VAL A 185 3.29 3.40 -14.69
C VAL A 185 3.41 3.35 -13.17
N SER A 186 2.78 2.36 -12.53
CA SER A 186 2.79 2.22 -11.08
C SER A 186 4.19 1.95 -10.55
N ILE A 187 4.98 1.08 -11.20
CA ILE A 187 6.35 0.77 -10.78
C ILE A 187 7.24 2.01 -10.92
N VAL A 188 7.19 2.71 -12.06
CA VAL A 188 7.98 3.93 -12.29
C VAL A 188 7.64 5.00 -11.25
N SER A 189 6.36 5.30 -11.07
CA SER A 189 5.91 6.27 -10.06
C SER A 189 6.30 5.85 -8.64
N SER A 190 6.25 4.55 -8.32
CA SER A 190 6.65 4.05 -7.00
C SER A 190 8.13 4.29 -6.73
N VAL A 191 9.00 4.02 -7.70
CA VAL A 191 10.43 4.29 -7.59
C VAL A 191 10.68 5.78 -7.37
N ILE A 192 9.98 6.65 -8.12
CA ILE A 192 10.07 8.10 -7.96
C ILE A 192 9.68 8.52 -6.55
N PHE A 193 8.54 8.07 -6.03
CA PHE A 193 8.08 8.43 -4.68
C PHE A 193 8.99 7.92 -3.57
N ILE A 194 9.56 6.71 -3.69
CA ILE A 194 10.53 6.19 -2.72
C ILE A 194 11.80 7.05 -2.72
N MET A 195 12.31 7.39 -3.90
CA MET A 195 13.50 8.24 -4.04
C MET A 195 13.25 9.66 -3.53
N ALA A 196 12.07 10.22 -3.78
CA ALA A 196 11.64 11.49 -3.24
C ALA A 196 11.56 11.45 -1.71
N SER A 197 10.92 10.42 -1.13
CA SER A 197 10.83 10.21 0.32
C SER A 197 12.20 10.22 0.97
N HIS A 198 13.12 9.42 0.45
CA HIS A 198 14.49 9.34 0.96
C HIS A 198 15.24 10.67 0.83
N SER A 199 15.03 11.40 -0.27
CA SER A 199 15.63 12.73 -0.47
C SER A 199 15.11 13.75 0.53
N VAL A 200 13.80 13.77 0.80
CA VAL A 200 13.19 14.67 1.80
C VAL A 200 13.73 14.37 3.20
N VAL A 201 13.78 13.09 3.61
CA VAL A 201 14.35 12.70 4.92
C VAL A 201 15.81 13.17 5.04
N LYS A 202 16.61 13.03 3.98
CA LYS A 202 18.00 13.52 3.98
C LYS A 202 18.12 15.04 4.08
N THR A 203 17.22 15.77 3.44
CA THR A 203 17.18 17.24 3.55
C THR A 203 16.83 17.66 4.97
N VAL A 204 15.86 16.98 5.61
CA VAL A 204 15.52 17.22 7.02
C VAL A 204 16.72 16.91 7.93
N GLU A 205 17.41 15.78 7.72
CA GLU A 205 18.62 15.44 8.48
C GLU A 205 19.69 16.55 8.41
N ARG A 206 19.92 17.12 7.22
CA ARG A 206 20.89 18.22 7.02
C ARG A 206 20.48 19.53 7.67
N SER A 207 19.18 19.77 7.86
CA SER A 207 18.68 21.01 8.49
C SER A 207 18.74 21.00 10.02
N VAL A 208 18.85 19.80 10.62
CA VAL A 208 18.85 19.59 12.07
C VAL A 208 20.28 19.50 12.65
N ILE A 209 21.29 19.27 11.80
CA ILE A 209 22.73 19.21 12.16
C ILE A 209 23.37 20.57 11.89
#